data_AF-A0A972TUP7-F1
#
_entry.id   AF-A0A972TUP7-F1
#
_cell.length_a   1.000
_cell.length_b   1.000
_cell.length_c   1.000
_cell.angle_alpha   90.00
_cell.angle_beta   90.00
_cell.angle_gamma   90.00
#
_symmetry.space_group_name_H-M   'P 1'
#
loop_
_entity.id
_entity.type
_entity.pdbx_description
1 polymer ?
#
loop_
_entity_poly.entity_id
_entity_poly.type
_entity_poly.pdbx_seq_one_letter_code
_entity_poly.pdbx_strand_id
1 'polypeptide(L)' 'MLRQSKKLKVLKSLQSLQNIGPATAEKLFSIGIKTPEQMKHST' A
#
# COMPACT_ATOMS: atom_id res chain seq x y z
N MET A 1 0.22 -20.18 1.31
CA MET A 1 1.43 -19.40 0.94
C MET A 1 1.18 -18.21 -0.02
N LEU A 2 0.15 -18.20 -0.88
CA LEU A 2 -0.05 -17.11 -1.88
C LEU A 2 -0.46 -15.73 -1.31
N ARG A 3 -1.11 -15.69 -0.14
CA ARG A 3 -1.69 -14.47 0.45
C ARG A 3 -0.63 -13.53 1.04
N GLN A 4 0.45 -14.08 1.59
CA GLN A 4 1.55 -13.31 2.18
C GLN A 4 2.38 -12.58 1.12
N SER A 5 2.64 -13.23 -0.01
CA SER A 5 3.38 -12.62 -1.14
C SER A 5 2.63 -11.42 -1.74
N LYS A 6 1.29 -11.50 -1.85
CA LYS A 6 0.47 -10.35 -2.28
C LYS A 6 0.55 -9.18 -1.31
N LYS A 7 0.46 -9.44 0.00
CA LYS A 7 0.55 -8.39 1.04
C LYS A 7 1.91 -7.68 0.97
N LEU A 8 3.01 -8.42 0.87
CA LEU A 8 4.36 -7.85 0.77
C LEU A 8 4.56 -6.98 -0.48
N LYS A 9 4.03 -7.43 -1.63
CA LYS A 9 4.13 -6.69 -2.88
C LYS A 9 3.37 -5.36 -2.82
N VAL A 10 2.19 -5.38 -2.21
CA VAL A 10 1.39 -4.18 -1.96
C VAL A 10 2.08 -3.22 -1.00
N LEU A 11 2.60 -3.71 0.14
CA LEU A 11 3.32 -2.87 1.10
C LEU A 11 4.55 -2.20 0.47
N LYS A 12 5.35 -2.93 -0.31
CA LYS A 12 6.47 -2.36 -1.06
C LYS A 12 6.02 -1.29 -2.07
N SER A 13 4.93 -1.55 -2.77
CA SER A 13 4.39 -0.59 -3.73
C SER A 13 3.90 0.68 -3.04
N LEU A 14 3.21 0.56 -1.91
CA LEU A 14 2.76 1.71 -1.12
C LEU A 14 3.95 2.48 -0.54
N GLN A 15 4.99 1.80 -0.06
CA GLN A 15 6.22 2.43 0.43
C GLN A 15 7.01 3.17 -0.65
N SER A 16 6.82 2.84 -1.93
CA SER A 16 7.48 3.57 -3.04
C SER A 16 6.89 4.97 -3.27
N LEU A 17 5.74 5.29 -2.69
CA LEU A 17 5.22 6.65 -2.64
C LEU A 17 6.03 7.47 -1.63
N GLN A 18 6.45 8.66 -2.06
CA GLN A 18 7.20 9.61 -1.24
C GLN A 18 6.43 9.89 0.06
N ASN A 19 7.09 9.74 1.21
CA ASN A 19 6.53 9.87 2.57
C ASN A 19 5.60 8.75 3.10
N ILE A 20 5.49 7.60 2.41
CA ILE A 20 4.75 6.44 2.96
C ILE A 20 5.72 5.50 3.71
N GLY A 21 5.75 5.60 5.03
CA GLY A 21 6.46 4.65 5.89
C GLY A 21 5.70 3.32 6.09
N PRO A 22 6.34 2.30 6.73
CA PRO A 22 5.73 0.99 6.96
C PRO A 22 4.37 1.05 7.68
N ALA A 23 4.27 1.89 8.72
CA ALA A 23 3.03 2.06 9.49
C ALA A 23 1.89 2.66 8.63
N THR A 24 2.21 3.62 7.76
CA THR A 24 1.24 4.21 6.85
C THR A 24 0.80 3.21 5.79
N ALA A 25 1.74 2.44 5.22
CA ALA A 25 1.44 1.38 4.25
C ALA A 25 0.49 0.31 4.84
N GLU A 26 0.67 -0.08 6.11
CA GLU A 26 -0.24 -1.01 6.78
C GLU A 26 -1.63 -0.43 7.02
N LYS A 27 -1.73 0.84 7.41
CA LYS A 27 -3.03 1.54 7.53
C LYS A 27 -3.75 1.59 6.20
N LEU A 28 -3.06 1.98 5.12
CA LEU A 28 -3.58 2.03 3.75
C LEU A 28 -4.11 0.67 3.29
N PHE A 29 -3.32 -0.38 3.51
CA PHE A 29 -3.74 -1.75 3.20
C PHE A 29 -5.00 -2.15 3.99
N SER A 30 -5.09 -1.76 5.26
CA SER A 30 -6.22 -2.08 6.15
C SER A 30 -7.51 -1.36 5.76
N ILE A 31 -7.42 -0.15 5.19
CA ILE A 31 -8.57 0.59 4.65
C ILE A 31 -8.90 0.22 3.19
N GLY A 32 -8.23 -0.78 2.63
CA GLY A 32 -8.52 -1.32 1.30
C GLY A 32 -7.74 -0.69 0.15
N ILE A 33 -6.82 0.26 0.43
CA ILE A 33 -5.92 0.85 -0.55
C ILE A 33 -4.75 -0.12 -0.77
N LYS A 34 -4.71 -0.70 -1.96
CA LYS A 34 -3.75 -1.74 -2.33
C LYS A 34 -2.74 -1.28 -3.37
N THR A 35 -2.98 -0.13 -4.01
CA THR A 35 -2.07 0.40 -5.00
C THR A 35 -1.91 1.91 -4.87
N PRO A 36 -0.74 2.45 -5.28
CA PRO A 36 -0.49 3.89 -5.30
C PRO A 36 -1.51 4.69 -6.13
N GLU A 37 -2.02 4.10 -7.21
CA GLU A 37 -2.97 4.75 -8.12
C GLU A 37 -4.29 5.04 -7.42
N GLN A 38 -4.73 4.18 -6.49
CA GLN A 38 -5.93 4.42 -5.69
C GLN A 38 -5.80 5.63 -4.76
N MET A 39 -4.58 6.08 -4.43
CA MET A 39 -4.36 7.33 -3.69
C MET A 39 -4.38 8.57 -4.59
N LYS A 40 -4.16 8.43 -5.91
CA LYS A 40 -4.09 9.57 -6.83
C LYS A 40 -5.46 10.19 -7.17
N HIS A 41 -6.57 9.60 -6.73
CA HIS A 41 -7.93 10.05 -7.06
C HIS A 41 -8.53 11.02 -6.01
N SER A 42 -7.80 12.04 -5.56
CA SER A 42 -8.35 13.07 -4.64
C SER A 42 -8.15 14.51 -5.12
N THR A 43 -7.96 14.72 -6.42
CA THR A 43 -7.96 16.05 -7.06
C THR A 43 -8.75 16.01 -8.34
#